data_AF-A0A3S1Q1N5-F1
#
_entry.id   AF-A0A3S1Q1N5-F1
#
_cell.length_a   1.000
_cell.length_b   1.000
_cell.length_c   1.000
_cell.angle_alpha   90.00
_cell.angle_beta   90.00
_cell.angle_gamma   90.00
#
_symmetry.space_group_name_H-M   'P 1'
#
loop_
_entity.id
_entity.type
_entity.pdbx_description
1 polymer ?
#
loop_
_entity_poly.entity_id
_entity_poly.type
_entity_poly.pdbx_seq_one_letter_code
_entity_poly.pdbx_strand_id
1 'polypeptide(L)'
;MSLDADLKFGRERRREKPAAMHIPYLRHADDNLIVTKSGFLVGVIQLSGLPFQTMDQAELNSRMFNRNTTFRNLSTSRFAVYTTIIRRHVTPEIEGDFDNPFVAELDARYMDELGAKNLFVNEAYLTVIRRPMVGRVGWVDKALNAFRISTAGEETREEAMAELRDVLDGVVKDFTAYGARLLGVVKRRESFFSEPAEFLAKILAGGLDVEMPLPRMSLGDVLATRQLFFGKSALELRGPDAGKLGAMVSIKEYPPFTAPGSLDGLLRLPHEFVLTQSFAIEDRVTAMRRINTIANQVEGSDEAGTTVEDSVHDGADKLAGGEVVFGQHHMSVMALAPDMTGLNR
;
A
#
# COMPACT_ATOMS: atom_id res chain seq x y z
N MET A 1 6.46 -41.68 0.46
CA MET A 1 7.30 -41.00 1.46
C MET A 1 7.64 -39.65 0.86
N SER A 2 7.19 -38.52 1.45
CA SER A 2 7.51 -37.19 0.86
C SER A 2 8.99 -36.90 1.12
N LEU A 3 9.72 -36.47 0.09
CA LEU A 3 11.16 -36.18 0.11
C LEU A 3 11.57 -35.24 1.28
N ASP A 4 10.64 -34.45 1.80
CA ASP A 4 10.87 -33.54 2.93
C ASP A 4 11.05 -34.24 4.28
N ALA A 5 10.58 -35.49 4.43
CA ALA A 5 10.67 -36.23 5.69
C ALA A 5 12.11 -36.70 6.01
N ASP A 6 12.94 -36.89 4.99
CA ASP A 6 14.33 -37.36 5.13
C ASP A 6 15.34 -36.21 5.29
N LEU A 7 14.87 -34.95 5.27
CA LEU A 7 15.72 -33.79 5.51
C LEU A 7 16.05 -33.66 7.00
N LYS A 8 17.29 -33.24 7.31
CA LYS A 8 17.82 -33.05 8.68
C LYS A 8 16.90 -32.20 9.58
N PHE A 9 16.11 -31.29 9.01
CA PHE A 9 15.14 -30.42 9.70
C PHE A 9 13.70 -30.59 9.16
N GLY A 10 13.38 -31.76 8.59
CA GLY A 10 12.09 -32.03 7.94
C GLY A 10 10.89 -31.96 8.90
N ARG A 11 11.10 -32.32 10.17
CA ARG A 11 10.07 -32.28 11.21
C ARG A 11 9.73 -30.85 11.63
N GLU A 12 10.72 -29.99 11.75
CA GLU A 12 10.59 -28.57 12.04
C GLU A 12 9.94 -27.83 10.87
N ARG A 13 10.41 -28.10 9.64
CA ARG A 13 9.85 -27.52 8.42
C ARG A 13 8.38 -27.86 8.21
N ARG A 14 7.95 -29.08 8.61
CA ARG A 14 6.53 -29.47 8.59
C ARG A 14 5.64 -28.69 9.55
N ARG A 15 6.21 -28.07 10.59
CA ARG A 15 5.46 -27.21 11.53
C ARG A 15 5.37 -25.77 11.05
N GLU A 16 6.23 -25.39 10.10
CA GLU A 16 6.23 -24.06 9.52
C GLU A 16 5.01 -23.87 8.62
N LYS A 17 4.32 -22.75 8.80
CA LYS A 17 3.21 -22.37 7.91
C LYS A 17 3.80 -21.73 6.66
N PRO A 18 3.35 -22.10 5.45
CA PRO A 18 3.83 -21.46 4.24
C PRO A 18 3.43 -19.99 4.22
N ALA A 19 4.32 -19.12 3.72
CA ALA A 19 4.08 -17.69 3.58
C ALA A 19 2.78 -17.40 2.80
N ALA A 20 2.45 -18.24 1.82
CA ALA A 20 1.22 -18.18 1.07
C ALA A 20 -0.04 -18.14 1.95
N MET A 21 -0.05 -18.75 3.14
CA MET A 21 -1.20 -18.68 4.04
C MET A 21 -1.49 -17.24 4.53
N HIS A 22 -0.46 -16.39 4.57
CA HIS A 22 -0.55 -15.01 5.06
C HIS A 22 -0.65 -13.96 3.93
N ILE A 23 -0.30 -14.34 2.70
CA ILE A 23 -0.35 -13.45 1.54
C ILE A 23 -1.73 -13.54 0.87
N PRO A 24 -2.51 -12.44 0.82
CA PRO A 24 -3.91 -12.47 0.38
C PRO A 24 -4.07 -12.46 -1.14
N TYR A 25 -3.01 -12.25 -1.91
CA TYR A 25 -3.08 -12.13 -3.38
C TYR A 25 -3.13 -13.52 -4.03
N LEU A 26 -4.02 -13.68 -5.01
CA LEU A 26 -4.23 -14.96 -5.69
C LEU A 26 -3.57 -14.99 -7.06
N ARG A 27 -4.00 -14.14 -8.00
CA ARG A 27 -3.52 -14.11 -9.40
C ARG A 27 -3.93 -12.81 -10.09
N HIS A 28 -3.43 -12.60 -11.30
CA HIS A 28 -3.96 -11.59 -12.22
C HIS A 28 -5.39 -11.95 -12.66
N ALA A 29 -6.27 -10.94 -12.62
CA ALA A 29 -7.57 -10.98 -13.29
C ALA A 29 -7.45 -10.50 -14.74
N ASP A 30 -6.58 -9.53 -14.98
CA ASP A 30 -6.13 -9.06 -16.30
C ASP A 30 -4.68 -8.51 -16.17
N ASP A 31 -4.23 -7.75 -17.17
CA ASP A 31 -2.88 -7.18 -17.21
C ASP A 31 -2.61 -6.16 -16.08
N ASN A 32 -3.61 -5.48 -15.53
CA ASN A 32 -3.46 -4.41 -14.53
C ASN A 32 -4.01 -4.78 -13.13
N LEU A 33 -4.96 -5.70 -13.08
CA LEU A 33 -5.76 -6.02 -11.91
C LEU A 33 -5.35 -7.37 -11.31
N ILE A 34 -5.20 -7.38 -9.99
CA ILE A 34 -5.00 -8.60 -9.19
C ILE A 34 -6.31 -8.95 -8.48
N VAL A 35 -6.64 -10.24 -8.44
CA VAL A 35 -7.68 -10.78 -7.57
C VAL A 35 -7.05 -11.34 -6.29
N THR A 36 -7.65 -11.04 -5.14
CA THR A 36 -7.28 -11.61 -3.84
C THR A 36 -7.98 -12.95 -3.59
N LYS A 37 -7.50 -13.73 -2.63
CA LYS A 37 -8.12 -14.99 -2.18
C LYS A 37 -9.54 -14.79 -1.64
N SER A 38 -9.85 -13.60 -1.17
CA SER A 38 -11.19 -13.18 -0.71
C SER A 38 -12.06 -12.62 -1.83
N GLY A 39 -11.60 -12.62 -3.09
CA GLY A 39 -12.35 -12.15 -4.24
C GLY A 39 -12.33 -10.64 -4.46
N PHE A 40 -11.48 -9.89 -3.75
CA PHE A 40 -11.33 -8.45 -3.96
C PHE A 40 -10.50 -8.20 -5.22
N LEU A 41 -10.81 -7.13 -5.94
CA LEU A 41 -10.02 -6.66 -7.06
C LEU A 41 -9.09 -5.54 -6.59
N VAL A 42 -7.87 -5.53 -7.12
CA VAL A 42 -6.80 -4.64 -6.70
C VAL A 42 -6.11 -4.07 -7.93
N GLY A 43 -6.05 -2.74 -8.02
CA GLY A 43 -5.18 -2.03 -8.97
C GLY A 43 -4.12 -1.23 -8.22
N VAL A 44 -2.93 -1.11 -8.80
CA VAL A 44 -1.79 -0.42 -8.19
C VAL A 44 -1.29 0.66 -9.14
N ILE A 45 -1.17 1.89 -8.64
CA ILE A 45 -0.67 3.06 -9.35
C ILE A 45 0.66 3.47 -8.71
N GLN A 46 1.69 3.65 -9.52
CA GLN A 46 2.95 4.25 -9.08
C GLN A 46 2.90 5.77 -9.28
N LEU A 47 3.48 6.51 -8.34
CA LEU A 47 3.60 7.97 -8.38
C LEU A 47 5.09 8.34 -8.35
N SER A 48 5.53 9.16 -9.29
CA SER A 48 6.90 9.70 -9.34
C SER A 48 7.13 10.84 -8.33
N GLY A 49 6.05 11.46 -7.86
CA GLY A 49 6.10 12.56 -6.90
C GLY A 49 6.03 13.93 -7.56
N LEU A 50 6.23 14.99 -6.77
CA LEU A 50 6.24 16.39 -7.22
C LEU A 50 7.50 17.10 -6.74
N PRO A 51 8.03 18.08 -7.50
CA PRO A 51 9.09 18.97 -7.04
C PRO A 51 8.51 20.02 -6.07
N PHE A 52 8.06 19.57 -4.91
CA PHE A 52 7.32 20.40 -3.95
C PHE A 52 8.14 21.57 -3.38
N GLN A 53 9.48 21.48 -3.40
CA GLN A 53 10.37 22.52 -2.87
C GLN A 53 10.38 23.80 -3.70
N THR A 54 10.08 23.69 -4.99
CA THR A 54 10.08 24.83 -5.94
C THR A 54 8.66 25.32 -6.25
N MET A 55 7.64 24.67 -5.72
CA MET A 55 6.23 25.03 -5.92
C MET A 55 5.79 26.07 -4.89
N ASP A 56 4.82 26.90 -5.27
CA ASP A 56 4.22 27.84 -4.33
C ASP A 56 3.27 27.12 -3.35
N GLN A 57 3.05 27.73 -2.19
CA GLN A 57 2.22 27.13 -1.15
C GLN A 57 0.74 27.04 -1.55
N ALA A 58 0.24 27.96 -2.38
CA ALA A 58 -1.15 27.99 -2.79
C ALA A 58 -1.48 26.82 -3.74
N GLU A 59 -0.55 26.49 -4.62
CA GLU A 59 -0.56 25.35 -5.52
C GLU A 59 -0.49 24.05 -4.73
N LEU A 60 0.42 23.94 -3.75
CA LEU A 60 0.49 22.76 -2.87
C LEU A 60 -0.82 22.53 -2.11
N ASN A 61 -1.43 23.60 -1.58
CA ASN A 61 -2.72 23.52 -0.90
C ASN A 61 -3.84 23.11 -1.88
N SER A 62 -3.92 23.73 -3.05
CA SER A 62 -4.90 23.38 -4.10
C SER A 62 -4.79 21.90 -4.49
N ARG A 63 -3.57 21.40 -4.67
CA ARG A 63 -3.30 19.99 -4.97
C ARG A 63 -3.71 19.05 -3.83
N MET A 64 -3.51 19.45 -2.57
CA MET A 64 -4.02 18.71 -1.42
C MET A 64 -5.56 18.61 -1.44
N PHE A 65 -6.26 19.72 -1.74
CA PHE A 65 -7.73 19.71 -1.85
C PHE A 65 -8.20 18.84 -3.01
N ASN A 66 -7.54 18.90 -4.17
CA ASN A 66 -7.86 18.04 -5.31
C ASN A 66 -7.74 16.55 -4.96
N ARG A 67 -6.65 16.16 -4.28
CA ARG A 67 -6.46 14.80 -3.75
C ARG A 67 -7.60 14.39 -2.82
N ASN A 68 -8.02 15.26 -1.91
CA ASN A 68 -9.14 14.99 -1.00
C ASN A 68 -10.45 14.76 -1.79
N THR A 69 -10.70 15.57 -2.82
CA THR A 69 -11.85 15.41 -3.71
C THR A 69 -11.84 14.07 -4.44
N THR A 70 -10.68 13.63 -4.97
CA THR A 70 -10.58 12.31 -5.63
C THR A 70 -10.99 11.17 -4.69
N PHE A 71 -10.52 11.19 -3.43
CA PHE A 71 -10.92 10.16 -2.45
C PHE A 71 -12.39 10.26 -2.05
N ARG A 72 -12.95 11.47 -1.96
CA ARG A 72 -14.37 11.67 -1.69
C ARG A 72 -15.24 11.12 -2.82
N ASN A 73 -14.80 11.27 -4.08
CA ASN A 73 -15.54 10.81 -5.26
C ASN A 73 -15.71 9.28 -5.30
N LEU A 74 -14.80 8.52 -4.69
CA LEU A 74 -14.97 7.07 -4.53
C LEU A 74 -16.27 6.72 -3.80
N SER A 75 -16.66 7.54 -2.81
CA SER A 75 -17.96 7.65 -2.10
C SER A 75 -18.68 6.40 -1.57
N THR A 76 -18.25 5.18 -1.91
CA THR A 76 -18.91 3.93 -1.54
C THR A 76 -17.98 3.04 -0.71
N SER A 77 -18.57 2.31 0.25
CA SER A 77 -17.87 1.35 1.13
C SER A 77 -17.21 0.18 0.42
N ARG A 78 -17.51 0.04 -0.88
CA ARG A 78 -16.93 -0.94 -1.79
C ARG A 78 -15.46 -0.65 -2.08
N PHE A 79 -15.02 0.59 -1.95
CA PHE A 79 -13.63 0.96 -2.19
C PHE A 79 -12.83 1.11 -0.90
N ALA A 80 -11.59 0.67 -0.95
CA ALA A 80 -10.56 0.99 0.03
C ALA A 80 -9.29 1.40 -0.71
N VAL A 81 -8.51 2.30 -0.13
CA VAL A 81 -7.28 2.78 -0.74
C VAL A 81 -6.13 2.59 0.23
N TYR A 82 -5.00 2.13 -0.30
CA TYR A 82 -3.74 2.01 0.42
C TYR A 82 -2.71 2.91 -0.24
N THR A 83 -2.03 3.74 0.55
CA THR A 83 -0.84 4.45 0.13
C THR A 83 0.37 3.76 0.73
N THR A 84 1.33 3.37 -0.09
CA THR A 84 2.57 2.74 0.36
C THR A 84 3.75 3.57 -0.12
N ILE A 85 4.64 3.95 0.79
CA ILE A 85 5.92 4.57 0.46
C ILE A 85 7.01 3.58 0.82
N ILE A 86 7.83 3.22 -0.17
CA ILE A 86 9.01 2.39 0.01
C ILE A 86 10.22 3.32 -0.07
N ARG A 87 10.88 3.53 1.07
CA ARG A 87 12.15 4.25 1.16
C ARG A 87 13.28 3.27 1.26
N ARG A 88 14.17 3.31 0.28
CA ARG A 88 15.33 2.41 0.18
C ARG A 88 16.62 3.18 -0.01
N HIS A 89 17.70 2.64 0.54
CA HIS A 89 19.04 3.15 0.28
C HIS A 89 19.42 2.82 -1.15
N VAL A 90 20.03 3.77 -1.86
CA VAL A 90 20.53 3.57 -3.21
C VAL A 90 21.95 4.10 -3.32
N THR A 91 22.78 3.34 -4.02
CA THR A 91 24.04 3.86 -4.55
C THR A 91 23.70 4.41 -5.93
N PRO A 92 23.74 5.73 -6.17
CA PRO A 92 23.38 6.26 -7.47
C PRO A 92 24.48 5.93 -8.46
N GLU A 93 24.08 5.46 -9.62
CA GLU A 93 24.95 5.29 -10.78
C GLU A 93 24.37 6.17 -11.88
N ILE A 94 25.23 6.98 -12.50
CA ILE A 94 24.90 7.73 -13.72
C ILE A 94 25.71 7.06 -14.83
N GLU A 95 25.03 6.55 -15.85
CA GLU A 95 25.74 5.94 -16.97
C GLU A 95 26.52 7.01 -17.74
N GLY A 96 27.77 6.72 -18.09
CA GLY A 96 28.63 7.62 -18.84
C GLY A 96 29.74 6.85 -19.55
N ASP A 97 29.94 7.15 -20.83
CA ASP A 97 31.09 6.70 -21.60
C ASP A 97 31.78 7.93 -22.20
N PHE A 98 33.06 8.14 -21.86
CA PHE A 98 33.76 9.38 -22.14
C PHE A 98 35.10 9.11 -22.84
N ASP A 99 35.20 9.48 -24.10
CA ASP A 99 36.43 9.36 -24.90
C ASP A 99 37.59 10.23 -24.36
N ASN A 100 37.27 11.32 -23.64
CA ASN A 100 38.27 12.24 -23.11
C ASN A 100 38.79 11.74 -21.74
N PRO A 101 40.11 11.45 -21.59
CA PRO A 101 40.67 10.94 -20.35
C PRO A 101 40.45 11.83 -19.12
N PHE A 102 40.44 13.15 -19.29
CA PHE A 102 40.17 14.09 -18.19
C PHE A 102 38.72 13.99 -17.71
N VAL A 103 37.78 13.86 -18.64
CA VAL A 103 36.34 13.75 -18.31
C VAL A 103 36.05 12.40 -17.66
N ALA A 104 36.66 11.32 -18.16
CA ALA A 104 36.56 9.99 -17.55
C ALA A 104 37.08 9.97 -16.11
N GLU A 105 38.23 10.62 -15.84
CA GLU A 105 38.76 10.74 -14.48
C GLU A 105 37.87 11.62 -13.58
N LEU A 106 37.31 12.71 -14.12
CA LEU A 106 36.38 13.56 -13.39
C LEU A 106 35.10 12.80 -13.01
N ASP A 107 34.54 12.04 -13.95
CA ASP A 107 33.38 11.20 -13.73
C ASP A 107 33.67 10.13 -12.66
N ALA A 108 34.77 9.40 -12.79
CA ALA A 108 35.17 8.39 -11.81
C ALA A 108 35.26 8.97 -10.38
N ARG A 109 35.91 10.14 -10.20
CA ARG A 109 35.99 10.79 -8.89
C ARG A 109 34.63 11.28 -8.38
N TYR A 110 33.80 11.81 -9.27
CA TYR A 110 32.47 12.26 -8.92
C TYR A 110 31.59 11.09 -8.48
N MET A 111 31.68 9.95 -9.17
CA MET A 111 30.98 8.71 -8.84
C MET A 111 31.45 8.13 -7.50
N ASP A 112 32.76 8.11 -7.24
CA ASP A 112 33.29 7.67 -5.95
C ASP A 112 32.75 8.51 -4.80
N GLU A 113 32.70 9.85 -4.96
CA GLU A 113 32.13 10.74 -3.95
C GLU A 113 30.61 10.57 -3.80
N LEU A 114 29.91 10.35 -4.92
CA LEU A 114 28.47 10.16 -4.95
C LEU A 114 28.06 8.83 -4.29
N GLY A 115 28.81 7.76 -4.54
CA GLY A 115 28.60 6.44 -3.96
C GLY A 115 28.89 6.38 -2.46
N ALA A 116 29.74 7.27 -1.95
CA ALA A 116 29.99 7.42 -0.52
C ALA A 116 28.86 8.15 0.24
N LYS A 117 27.91 8.80 -0.47
CA LYS A 117 26.79 9.50 0.14
C LYS A 117 25.64 8.53 0.43
N ASN A 118 25.05 8.66 1.62
CA ASN A 118 23.85 7.91 1.99
C ASN A 118 22.62 8.51 1.32
N LEU A 119 22.32 8.03 0.12
CA LEU A 119 21.22 8.50 -0.70
C LEU A 119 20.04 7.53 -0.64
N PHE A 120 18.85 8.10 -0.69
CA PHE A 120 17.60 7.36 -0.53
C PHE A 120 16.60 7.79 -1.59
N VAL A 121 15.90 6.82 -2.14
CA VAL A 121 14.78 7.04 -3.06
C VAL A 121 13.48 6.71 -2.32
N ASN A 122 12.46 7.53 -2.55
CA ASN A 122 11.11 7.30 -2.06
C ASN A 122 10.23 6.90 -3.25
N GLU A 123 9.79 5.65 -3.29
CA GLU A 123 8.83 5.18 -4.28
C GLU A 123 7.43 5.20 -3.66
N ALA A 124 6.51 5.96 -4.26
CA ALA A 124 5.14 6.10 -3.76
C ALA A 124 4.18 5.29 -4.63
N TYR A 125 3.30 4.53 -3.96
CA TYR A 125 2.31 3.68 -4.59
C TYR A 125 0.93 3.95 -4.00
N LEU A 126 -0.08 3.95 -4.86
CA LEU A 126 -1.50 4.05 -4.51
C LEU A 126 -2.20 2.79 -4.98
N THR A 127 -2.71 1.99 -4.05
CA THR A 127 -3.45 0.76 -4.34
C THR A 127 -4.93 0.98 -4.09
N VAL A 128 -5.75 0.78 -5.12
CA VAL A 128 -7.21 0.87 -5.01
C VAL A 128 -7.79 -0.54 -4.98
N ILE A 129 -8.62 -0.81 -3.98
CA ILE A 129 -9.23 -2.12 -3.75
C ILE A 129 -10.74 -1.98 -3.91
N ARG A 130 -11.32 -2.81 -4.78
CA ARG A 130 -12.77 -3.00 -4.90
C ARG A 130 -13.18 -4.29 -4.21
N ARG A 131 -14.00 -4.17 -3.16
CA ARG A 131 -14.62 -5.27 -2.42
C ARG A 131 -15.91 -5.69 -3.13
N PRO A 132 -16.29 -6.97 -3.18
CA PRO A 132 -17.62 -7.37 -3.65
C PRO A 132 -18.69 -6.73 -2.77
N MET A 133 -19.87 -6.44 -3.32
CA MET A 133 -21.02 -6.09 -2.50
C MET A 133 -21.35 -7.29 -1.61
N VAL A 134 -20.98 -7.22 -0.34
CA VAL A 134 -21.47 -8.17 0.64
C VAL A 134 -22.90 -7.77 0.95
N GLY A 135 -23.83 -8.23 0.10
CA GLY A 135 -25.21 -8.39 0.51
C GLY A 135 -25.23 -9.16 1.83
N ARG A 136 -26.20 -8.85 2.69
CA ARG A 136 -26.34 -9.29 4.08
C ARG A 136 -26.60 -10.82 4.24
N VAL A 137 -26.00 -11.66 3.40
CA VAL A 137 -26.25 -13.10 3.21
C VAL A 137 -24.95 -13.93 3.41
N GLY A 138 -24.01 -13.43 4.22
CA GLY A 138 -22.70 -14.07 4.38
C GLY A 138 -22.63 -15.36 5.22
N TRP A 139 -23.75 -15.89 5.71
CA TRP A 139 -23.74 -17.09 6.58
C TRP A 139 -24.57 -18.26 6.04
N VAL A 140 -25.53 -18.02 5.12
CA VAL A 140 -26.44 -19.06 4.63
C VAL A 140 -25.92 -19.73 3.34
N ASP A 141 -25.16 -19.00 2.51
CA ASP A 141 -24.74 -19.48 1.19
C ASP A 141 -23.61 -20.51 1.17
N LYS A 142 -22.88 -20.69 2.29
CA LYS A 142 -21.89 -21.78 2.37
C LYS A 142 -22.53 -23.18 2.39
N ALA A 143 -23.83 -23.29 2.68
CA ALA A 143 -24.54 -24.57 2.73
C ALA A 143 -25.30 -24.91 1.43
N LEU A 144 -25.60 -23.94 0.57
CA LEU A 144 -26.51 -24.13 -0.58
C LEU A 144 -25.82 -24.18 -1.95
N ASN A 145 -24.50 -23.97 -2.02
CA ASN A 145 -23.76 -23.87 -3.28
C ASN A 145 -23.55 -25.19 -4.06
N ALA A 146 -24.30 -26.26 -3.74
CA ALA A 146 -24.30 -27.50 -4.51
C ALA A 146 -25.46 -27.61 -5.52
N PHE A 147 -26.49 -26.75 -5.45
CA PHE A 147 -27.62 -26.82 -6.37
C PHE A 147 -28.07 -25.40 -6.77
N ARG A 148 -27.68 -25.00 -7.99
CA ARG A 148 -28.24 -23.96 -8.89
C ARG A 148 -29.21 -22.94 -8.27
N ILE A 149 -29.01 -21.65 -8.57
CA ILE A 149 -29.93 -20.84 -9.39
C ILE A 149 -29.34 -19.43 -9.59
N SER A 150 -29.09 -19.11 -10.86
CA SER A 150 -29.10 -17.76 -11.40
C SER A 150 -30.50 -17.16 -11.27
N THR A 151 -30.67 -16.11 -10.44
CA THR A 151 -31.65 -15.01 -10.61
C THR A 151 -31.75 -14.19 -9.32
N ALA A 152 -30.86 -13.21 -9.15
CA ALA A 152 -31.08 -11.96 -8.40
C ALA A 152 -29.82 -11.07 -8.48
N GLY A 153 -29.72 -10.20 -9.49
CA GLY A 153 -28.82 -9.04 -9.51
C GLY A 153 -27.37 -9.28 -9.07
N GLU A 154 -26.76 -10.41 -9.43
CA GLU A 154 -25.34 -10.66 -9.18
C GLU A 154 -24.53 -9.77 -10.13
N GLU A 155 -23.93 -8.72 -9.58
CA GLU A 155 -22.91 -7.91 -10.26
C GLU A 155 -21.88 -8.86 -10.89
N THR A 156 -21.74 -8.79 -12.21
CA THR A 156 -20.81 -9.70 -12.90
C THR A 156 -19.37 -9.33 -12.56
N ARG A 157 -18.46 -10.32 -12.64
CA ARG A 157 -17.03 -10.04 -12.44
C ARG A 157 -16.53 -8.97 -13.42
N GLU A 158 -17.06 -8.96 -14.64
CA GLU A 158 -16.71 -8.00 -15.68
C GLU A 158 -17.17 -6.59 -15.32
N GLU A 159 -18.38 -6.42 -14.78
CA GLU A 159 -18.87 -5.13 -14.27
C GLU A 159 -17.98 -4.60 -13.13
N ALA A 160 -17.65 -5.44 -12.16
CA ALA A 160 -16.78 -5.04 -11.04
C ALA A 160 -15.36 -4.67 -11.51
N MET A 161 -14.84 -5.34 -12.55
CA MET A 161 -13.56 -5.01 -13.17
C MET A 161 -13.65 -3.69 -13.95
N ALA A 162 -14.73 -3.47 -14.71
CA ALA A 162 -14.96 -2.23 -15.45
C ALA A 162 -15.06 -1.03 -14.50
N GLU A 163 -15.85 -1.12 -13.43
CA GLU A 163 -15.97 -0.06 -12.44
C GLU A 163 -14.63 0.27 -11.77
N LEU A 164 -13.84 -0.75 -11.40
CA LEU A 164 -12.52 -0.50 -10.83
C LEU A 164 -11.58 0.16 -11.85
N ARG A 165 -11.64 -0.21 -13.14
CA ARG A 165 -10.84 0.44 -14.19
C ARG A 165 -11.24 1.89 -14.36
N ASP A 166 -12.53 2.21 -14.44
CA ASP A 166 -13.01 3.58 -14.55
C ASP A 166 -12.51 4.45 -13.38
N VAL A 167 -12.52 3.89 -12.16
CA VAL A 167 -11.96 4.54 -10.98
C VAL A 167 -10.45 4.73 -11.10
N LEU A 168 -9.71 3.70 -11.50
CA LEU A 168 -8.25 3.78 -11.66
C LEU A 168 -7.86 4.83 -12.72
N ASP A 169 -8.56 4.87 -13.84
CA ASP A 169 -8.33 5.85 -14.91
C ASP A 169 -8.62 7.28 -14.44
N GLY A 170 -9.71 7.47 -13.68
CA GLY A 170 -10.00 8.75 -13.02
C GLY A 170 -8.88 9.18 -12.07
N VAL A 171 -8.39 8.26 -11.23
CA VAL A 171 -7.27 8.53 -10.32
C VAL A 171 -5.97 8.82 -11.07
N VAL A 172 -5.63 8.06 -12.12
CA VAL A 172 -4.44 8.34 -12.92
C VAL A 172 -4.52 9.74 -13.55
N LYS A 173 -5.70 10.10 -14.09
CA LYS A 173 -5.93 11.42 -14.68
C LYS A 173 -5.77 12.54 -13.65
N ASP A 174 -6.40 12.42 -12.49
CA ASP A 174 -6.33 13.41 -11.40
C ASP A 174 -4.89 13.60 -10.89
N PHE A 175 -4.08 12.53 -10.92
CA PHE A 175 -2.70 12.53 -10.45
C PHE A 175 -1.65 12.60 -11.58
N THR A 176 -2.03 13.01 -12.78
CA THR A 176 -1.10 13.15 -13.93
C THR A 176 0.14 13.98 -13.57
N ALA A 177 -0.05 15.08 -12.83
CA ALA A 177 1.05 15.95 -12.42
C ALA A 177 2.07 15.25 -11.50
N TYR A 178 1.66 14.20 -10.77
CA TYR A 178 2.52 13.39 -9.91
C TYR A 178 3.23 12.26 -10.68
N GLY A 179 3.08 12.21 -12.00
CA GLY A 179 3.57 11.09 -12.82
C GLY A 179 2.82 9.79 -12.56
N ALA A 180 1.51 9.86 -12.29
CA ALA A 180 0.72 8.67 -12.01
C ALA A 180 0.71 7.68 -13.18
N ARG A 181 1.03 6.42 -12.87
CA ARG A 181 1.08 5.34 -13.85
C ARG A 181 0.46 4.08 -13.27
N LEU A 182 -0.59 3.58 -13.92
CA LEU A 182 -1.15 2.28 -13.58
C LEU A 182 -0.12 1.18 -13.88
N LEU A 183 0.17 0.37 -12.87
CA LEU A 183 1.06 -0.78 -13.02
C LEU A 183 0.36 -1.90 -13.78
N GLY A 184 1.12 -2.66 -14.54
CA GLY A 184 0.57 -3.81 -15.25
C GLY A 184 1.61 -4.85 -15.65
N VAL A 185 1.21 -5.72 -16.57
CA VAL A 185 2.11 -6.68 -17.21
C VAL A 185 2.91 -5.97 -18.29
N VAL A 186 4.23 -6.07 -18.23
CA VAL A 186 5.16 -5.42 -19.16
C VAL A 186 6.11 -6.44 -19.78
N LYS A 187 6.45 -6.24 -21.06
CA LYS A 187 7.46 -7.06 -21.75
C LYS A 187 8.85 -6.44 -21.52
N ARG A 188 9.76 -7.18 -20.89
CA ARG A 188 11.19 -6.82 -20.71
C ARG A 188 12.05 -8.02 -21.08
N ARG A 189 13.16 -7.84 -21.79
CA ARG A 189 14.11 -8.94 -22.15
C ARG A 189 13.40 -10.18 -22.74
N GLU A 190 12.50 -9.97 -23.71
CA GLU A 190 11.68 -11.03 -24.34
C GLU A 190 10.77 -11.84 -23.40
N SER A 191 10.60 -11.44 -22.15
CA SER A 191 9.72 -12.09 -21.17
C SER A 191 8.70 -11.11 -20.59
N PHE A 192 7.59 -11.63 -20.06
CA PHE A 192 6.58 -10.83 -19.38
C PHE A 192 6.87 -10.75 -17.88
N PHE A 193 6.76 -9.54 -17.33
CA PHE A 193 6.93 -9.23 -15.92
C PHE A 193 5.66 -8.58 -15.38
N SER A 194 5.34 -8.82 -14.11
CA SER A 194 4.19 -8.24 -13.45
C SER A 194 4.64 -7.13 -12.49
N GLU A 195 4.46 -5.87 -12.90
CA GLU A 195 4.80 -4.74 -12.03
C GLU A 195 3.98 -4.71 -10.73
N PRO A 196 2.67 -5.04 -10.71
CA PRO A 196 1.93 -5.15 -9.46
C PRO A 196 2.51 -6.24 -8.53
N ALA A 197 2.96 -7.38 -9.07
CA ALA A 197 3.60 -8.42 -8.26
C ALA A 197 5.00 -8.01 -7.79
N GLU A 198 5.77 -7.28 -8.61
CA GLU A 198 7.05 -6.66 -8.22
C GLU A 198 6.84 -5.76 -7.00
N PHE A 199 5.87 -4.82 -7.05
CA PHE A 199 5.53 -3.96 -5.93
C PHE A 199 5.23 -4.75 -4.64
N LEU A 200 4.37 -5.77 -4.73
CA LEU A 200 4.02 -6.60 -3.57
C LEU A 200 5.21 -7.38 -3.03
N ALA A 201 6.08 -7.87 -3.92
CA ALA A 201 7.30 -8.57 -3.54
C ALA A 201 8.31 -7.62 -2.88
N LYS A 202 8.43 -6.37 -3.34
CA LYS A 202 9.27 -5.34 -2.68
C LYS A 202 8.88 -5.13 -1.22
N ILE A 203 7.58 -5.09 -0.91
CA ILE A 203 7.10 -4.99 0.48
C ILE A 203 7.60 -6.17 1.32
N LEU A 204 7.39 -7.40 0.83
CA LEU A 204 7.82 -8.62 1.52
C LEU A 204 9.34 -8.79 1.56
N ALA A 205 10.06 -8.13 0.67
CA ALA A 205 11.51 -8.11 0.59
C ALA A 205 12.16 -7.00 1.44
N GLY A 206 11.38 -6.23 2.22
CA GLY A 206 11.93 -5.14 3.02
C GLY A 206 12.44 -3.99 2.17
N GLY A 207 11.67 -3.61 1.15
CA GLY A 207 11.94 -2.46 0.28
C GLY A 207 13.03 -2.69 -0.78
N LEU A 208 13.63 -3.88 -0.83
CA LEU A 208 14.58 -4.24 -1.89
C LEU A 208 13.84 -4.40 -3.23
N ASP A 209 14.50 -4.00 -4.31
CA ASP A 209 13.99 -4.22 -5.65
C ASP A 209 13.93 -5.71 -5.95
N VAL A 210 12.79 -6.14 -6.51
CA VAL A 210 12.51 -7.52 -6.88
C VAL A 210 11.84 -7.49 -8.24
N GLU A 211 12.45 -8.16 -9.21
CA GLU A 211 11.81 -8.44 -10.49
C GLU A 211 10.93 -9.69 -10.36
N MET A 212 9.76 -9.65 -11.00
CA MET A 212 8.80 -10.75 -10.93
C MET A 212 8.31 -11.11 -12.34
N PRO A 213 8.94 -12.12 -12.98
CA PRO A 213 8.40 -12.70 -14.20
C PRO A 213 6.95 -13.14 -13.95
N LEU A 214 6.07 -12.95 -14.93
CA LEU A 214 4.64 -13.23 -14.79
C LEU A 214 4.43 -14.71 -14.37
N PRO A 215 4.01 -14.96 -13.11
CA PRO A 215 4.02 -16.31 -12.58
C PRO A 215 2.80 -17.09 -13.10
N ARG A 216 3.00 -18.39 -13.36
CA ARG A 216 1.91 -19.32 -13.74
C ARG A 216 1.19 -19.95 -12.53
N MET A 217 1.68 -19.66 -11.32
CA MET A 217 1.14 -20.17 -10.05
C MET A 217 0.54 -19.02 -9.22
N SER A 218 -0.01 -19.32 -8.04
CA SER A 218 -0.60 -18.25 -7.22
C SER A 218 0.45 -17.24 -6.79
N LEU A 219 0.10 -15.96 -6.83
CA LEU A 219 0.92 -14.86 -6.31
C LEU A 219 1.31 -15.12 -4.84
N GLY A 220 0.40 -15.65 -4.03
CA GLY A 220 0.70 -15.99 -2.64
C GLY A 220 1.87 -16.97 -2.47
N ASP A 221 2.12 -17.83 -3.44
CA ASP A 221 3.19 -18.84 -3.37
C ASP A 221 4.55 -18.30 -3.84
N VAL A 222 4.58 -17.23 -4.65
CA VAL A 222 5.81 -16.71 -5.29
C VAL A 222 6.28 -15.37 -4.76
N LEU A 223 5.38 -14.57 -4.18
CA LEU A 223 5.71 -13.21 -3.73
C LEU A 223 6.73 -13.20 -2.58
N ALA A 224 6.77 -14.25 -1.77
CA ALA A 224 7.75 -14.39 -0.69
C ALA A 224 9.12 -14.83 -1.23
N THR A 225 9.89 -13.86 -1.74
CA THR A 225 11.24 -14.11 -2.29
C THR A 225 12.33 -14.25 -1.22
N ARG A 226 12.03 -13.88 0.03
CA ARG A 226 12.91 -13.99 1.19
C ARG A 226 12.18 -14.71 2.34
N GLN A 227 12.95 -15.35 3.23
CA GLN A 227 12.39 -15.96 4.43
C GLN A 227 12.12 -14.90 5.49
N LEU A 228 10.93 -14.94 6.08
CA LEU A 228 10.47 -14.00 7.09
C LEU A 228 10.46 -14.69 8.45
N PHE A 229 11.33 -14.26 9.36
CA PHE A 229 11.34 -14.73 10.74
C PHE A 229 10.74 -13.66 11.64
N PHE A 230 9.75 -14.03 12.45
CA PHE A 230 9.13 -13.12 13.40
C PHE A 230 9.64 -13.40 14.81
N GLY A 231 10.37 -12.44 15.37
CA GLY A 231 10.76 -12.42 16.78
C GLY A 231 9.72 -11.72 17.66
N LYS A 232 10.07 -11.49 18.93
CA LYS A 232 9.18 -10.81 19.89
C LYS A 232 9.02 -9.31 19.61
N SER A 233 10.10 -8.66 19.16
CA SER A 233 10.17 -7.20 19.02
C SER A 233 10.69 -6.75 17.64
N ALA A 234 11.22 -7.68 16.86
CA ALA A 234 11.75 -7.43 15.52
C ALA A 234 11.45 -8.63 14.62
N LEU A 235 11.44 -8.40 13.33
CA LEU A 235 11.41 -9.42 12.28
C LEU A 235 12.75 -9.44 11.54
N GLU A 236 13.15 -10.60 11.05
CA GLU A 236 14.34 -10.78 10.21
C GLU A 236 13.90 -11.21 8.80
N LEU A 237 14.35 -10.45 7.81
CA LEU A 237 14.22 -10.74 6.39
C LEU A 237 15.52 -11.39 5.92
N ARG A 238 15.52 -12.72 5.78
CA ARG A 238 16.69 -13.47 5.35
C ARG A 238 16.61 -13.77 3.87
N GLY A 239 17.54 -13.21 3.12
CA GLY A 239 17.73 -13.49 1.69
C GLY A 239 19.07 -14.17 1.42
N PRO A 240 19.36 -14.47 0.14
CA PRO A 240 20.70 -14.81 -0.31
C PRO A 240 21.68 -13.64 -0.13
N ASP A 241 21.20 -12.40 -0.28
CA ASP A 241 21.92 -11.19 0.08
C ASP A 241 21.90 -10.96 1.60
N ALA A 242 22.70 -10.01 2.09
CA ALA A 242 22.71 -9.60 3.49
C ALA A 242 21.28 -9.44 4.05
N GLY A 243 21.01 -10.09 5.19
CA GLY A 243 19.71 -10.02 5.84
C GLY A 243 19.40 -8.63 6.38
N LYS A 244 18.11 -8.29 6.46
CA LYS A 244 17.65 -7.05 7.10
C LYS A 244 16.82 -7.37 8.33
N LEU A 245 16.90 -6.50 9.32
CA LEU A 245 16.04 -6.52 10.49
C LEU A 245 14.99 -5.42 10.35
N GLY A 246 13.76 -5.73 10.77
CA GLY A 246 12.64 -4.83 10.71
C GLY A 246 11.92 -4.71 12.05
N ALA A 247 11.40 -3.52 12.34
CA ALA A 247 10.49 -3.27 13.46
C ALA A 247 9.22 -2.61 12.93
N MET A 248 8.07 -3.07 13.42
CA MET A 248 6.77 -2.54 13.03
C MET A 248 6.28 -1.57 14.09
N VAL A 249 6.00 -0.33 13.68
CA VAL A 249 5.38 0.70 14.53
C VAL A 249 4.02 1.05 13.94
N SER A 250 2.97 0.99 14.75
CA SER A 250 1.62 1.40 14.36
C SER A 250 1.28 2.72 15.04
N ILE A 251 0.77 3.67 14.26
CA ILE A 251 0.38 5.00 14.74
C ILE A 251 -1.11 4.98 15.05
N LYS A 252 -1.46 5.25 16.31
CA LYS A 252 -2.85 5.20 16.81
C LYS A 252 -3.50 6.56 16.91
N GLU A 253 -2.73 7.59 17.21
CA GLU A 253 -3.22 8.96 17.41
C GLU A 253 -2.65 9.87 16.33
N TYR A 254 -3.48 10.78 15.85
CA TYR A 254 -3.17 11.70 14.78
C TYR A 254 -3.40 13.14 15.24
N PRO A 255 -2.66 14.11 14.70
CA PRO A 255 -2.96 15.52 14.92
C PRO A 255 -4.40 15.87 14.45
N PRO A 256 -5.04 16.87 15.06
CA PRO A 256 -6.42 17.25 14.73
C PRO A 256 -6.56 17.88 13.33
N PHE A 257 -5.47 18.31 12.72
CA PHE A 257 -5.43 18.87 11.37
C PHE A 257 -4.33 18.21 10.53
N THR A 258 -4.60 18.08 9.24
CA THR A 258 -3.63 17.62 8.25
C THR A 258 -3.18 18.79 7.39
N ALA A 259 -1.87 18.89 7.12
CA ALA A 259 -1.31 19.88 6.21
C ALA A 259 -0.38 19.20 5.18
N PRO A 260 -0.10 19.83 4.03
CA PRO A 260 0.95 19.35 3.13
C PRO A 260 2.27 19.19 3.90
N GLY A 261 3.00 18.11 3.62
CA GLY A 261 4.28 17.84 4.28
C GLY A 261 4.21 17.25 5.70
N SER A 262 3.04 16.83 6.18
CA SER A 262 2.90 16.21 7.52
C SER A 262 3.81 14.98 7.76
N LEU A 263 4.30 14.35 6.68
CA LEU A 263 5.21 13.20 6.72
C LEU A 263 6.65 13.54 6.33
N ASP A 264 6.97 14.81 6.04
CA ASP A 264 8.30 15.20 5.55
C ASP A 264 9.41 14.87 6.54
N GLY A 265 9.13 15.00 7.84
CA GLY A 265 10.08 14.62 8.89
C GLY A 265 10.48 13.15 8.79
N LEU A 266 9.51 12.26 8.57
CA LEU A 266 9.75 10.82 8.38
C LEU A 266 10.52 10.56 7.07
N LEU A 267 10.14 11.23 5.98
CA LEU A 267 10.79 11.09 4.66
C LEU A 267 12.23 11.62 4.62
N ARG A 268 12.64 12.44 5.59
CA ARG A 268 14.01 12.96 5.72
C ARG A 268 14.93 12.07 6.54
N LEU A 269 14.41 11.05 7.23
CA LEU A 269 15.24 10.17 8.05
C LEU A 269 16.23 9.38 7.18
N PRO A 270 17.49 9.19 7.67
CA PRO A 270 18.52 8.44 6.97
C PRO A 270 18.37 6.92 7.21
N HIS A 271 17.14 6.43 7.17
CA HIS A 271 16.80 5.02 7.40
C HIS A 271 15.87 4.51 6.31
N GLU A 272 16.00 3.23 6.00
CA GLU A 272 15.07 2.54 5.12
C GLU A 272 13.79 2.24 5.88
N PHE A 273 12.65 2.37 5.21
CA PHE A 273 11.38 1.96 5.78
C PHE A 273 10.32 1.72 4.71
N VAL A 274 9.30 0.96 5.09
CA VAL A 274 8.04 0.86 4.35
C VAL A 274 6.94 1.49 5.18
N LEU A 275 6.40 2.60 4.70
CA LEU A 275 5.23 3.25 5.29
C LEU A 275 3.99 2.78 4.54
N THR A 276 2.98 2.30 5.26
CA THR A 276 1.68 1.94 4.69
C THR A 276 0.58 2.67 5.44
N GLN A 277 -0.27 3.34 4.68
CA GLN A 277 -1.52 3.94 5.13
C GLN A 277 -2.68 3.27 4.40
N SER A 278 -3.75 2.95 5.11
CA SER A 278 -4.97 2.41 4.50
C SER A 278 -6.16 3.23 4.93
N PHE A 279 -7.06 3.52 3.99
CA PHE A 279 -8.35 4.15 4.24
C PHE A 279 -9.46 3.32 3.60
N ALA A 280 -10.26 2.69 4.43
CA ALA A 280 -11.41 1.89 4.02
C ALA A 280 -12.69 2.71 4.21
N ILE A 281 -13.33 3.10 3.11
CA ILE A 281 -14.52 3.95 3.14
C ILE A 281 -15.66 3.20 3.85
N GLU A 282 -16.42 3.92 4.67
CA GLU A 282 -17.67 3.44 5.27
C GLU A 282 -18.87 4.09 4.60
N ASP A 283 -19.99 3.36 4.54
CA ASP A 283 -21.23 3.92 4.00
C ASP A 283 -21.71 5.08 4.85
N ARG A 284 -22.17 6.14 4.18
CA ARG A 284 -22.67 7.35 4.83
C ARG A 284 -23.73 7.07 5.89
N VAL A 285 -24.66 6.13 5.64
CA VAL A 285 -25.70 5.75 6.61
C VAL A 285 -25.08 5.11 7.87
N THR A 286 -24.07 4.27 7.71
CA THR A 286 -23.36 3.61 8.81
C THR A 286 -22.54 4.62 9.61
N ALA A 287 -21.84 5.51 8.91
CA ALA A 287 -21.08 6.60 9.54
C ALA A 287 -22.00 7.55 10.32
N MET A 288 -23.12 8.00 9.74
CA MET A 288 -24.11 8.84 10.44
C MET A 288 -24.65 8.17 11.71
N ARG A 289 -24.95 6.85 11.66
CA ARG A 289 -25.42 6.13 12.85
C ARG A 289 -24.37 6.11 13.96
N ARG A 290 -23.09 5.92 13.61
CA ARG A 290 -21.99 5.97 14.58
C ARG A 290 -21.81 7.36 15.16
N ILE A 291 -21.84 8.40 14.33
CA ILE A 291 -21.76 9.79 14.78
C ILE A 291 -22.89 10.11 15.75
N ASN A 292 -24.14 9.74 15.43
CA ASN A 292 -25.27 9.95 16.34
C ASN A 292 -25.12 9.17 17.66
N THR A 293 -24.50 7.98 17.62
CA THR A 293 -24.22 7.21 18.84
C THR A 293 -23.18 7.94 19.71
N ILE A 294 -22.14 8.50 19.09
CA ILE A 294 -21.12 9.29 19.78
C ILE A 294 -21.72 10.58 20.33
N ALA A 295 -22.56 11.27 19.54
CA ALA A 295 -23.25 12.49 19.97
C ALA A 295 -24.07 12.26 21.25
N ASN A 296 -24.91 11.22 21.27
CA ASN A 296 -25.69 10.87 22.46
C ASN A 296 -24.82 10.47 23.66
N GLN A 297 -23.64 9.89 23.43
CA GLN A 297 -22.69 9.56 24.49
C GLN A 297 -22.01 10.81 25.07
N VAL A 298 -21.63 11.76 24.21
CA VAL A 298 -21.01 13.02 24.62
C VAL A 298 -22.01 13.87 25.41
N GLU A 299 -23.26 13.99 24.92
CA GLU A 299 -24.34 14.71 25.60
C GLU A 299 -24.64 14.14 26.99
N GLY A 300 -24.52 12.81 27.16
CA GLY A 300 -24.72 12.13 28.44
C GLY A 300 -23.47 12.09 29.35
N SER A 301 -22.38 12.75 28.98
CA SER A 301 -21.09 12.73 29.69
C SER A 301 -20.70 14.11 30.23
N ASP A 302 -19.60 14.16 30.99
CA ASP A 302 -19.02 15.43 31.48
C ASP A 302 -18.46 16.33 30.36
N GLU A 303 -18.40 15.83 29.11
CA GLU A 303 -17.98 16.58 27.92
C GLU A 303 -19.13 17.32 27.21
N ALA A 304 -20.35 17.28 27.77
CA ALA A 304 -21.48 18.06 27.26
C ALA A 304 -21.21 19.57 27.32
N GLY A 305 -21.53 20.28 26.24
CA GLY A 305 -21.29 21.70 26.03
C GLY A 305 -19.83 22.08 25.77
N THR A 306 -18.95 21.10 25.48
CA THR A 306 -17.54 21.35 25.16
C THR A 306 -17.29 21.38 23.65
N THR A 307 -16.07 21.74 23.25
CA THR A 307 -15.61 21.69 21.85
C THR A 307 -15.72 20.30 21.23
N VAL A 308 -15.79 19.24 22.03
CA VAL A 308 -15.98 17.87 21.55
C VAL A 308 -17.38 17.68 20.97
N GLU A 309 -18.41 18.18 21.66
CA GLU A 309 -19.80 18.13 21.17
C GLU A 309 -19.95 18.92 19.87
N ASP A 310 -19.41 20.15 19.82
CA ASP A 310 -19.40 20.98 18.61
C ASP A 310 -18.72 20.25 17.43
N SER A 311 -17.61 19.56 17.69
CA SER A 311 -16.87 18.82 16.66
C SER A 311 -17.65 17.62 16.13
N VAL A 312 -18.43 16.95 16.99
CA VAL A 312 -19.30 15.83 16.59
C VAL A 312 -20.44 16.33 15.71
N HIS A 313 -21.06 17.45 16.08
CA HIS A 313 -22.12 18.08 15.27
C HIS A 313 -21.60 18.58 13.92
N ASP A 314 -20.48 19.30 13.90
CA ASP A 314 -19.82 19.75 12.67
C ASP A 314 -19.47 18.58 11.74
N GLY A 315 -18.98 17.47 12.31
CA GLY A 315 -18.73 16.24 11.56
C GLY A 315 -20.00 15.62 10.96
N ALA A 316 -21.11 15.62 11.69
CA ALA A 316 -22.41 15.14 11.22
C ALA A 316 -22.93 16.01 10.06
N ASP A 317 -22.85 17.32 10.20
CA ASP A 317 -23.31 18.28 9.18
C ASP A 317 -22.48 18.20 7.91
N LYS A 318 -21.15 18.09 8.03
CA LYS A 318 -20.26 17.90 6.87
C LYS A 318 -20.53 16.57 6.16
N LEU A 319 -20.80 15.49 6.90
CA LEU A 319 -21.18 14.21 6.30
C LEU A 319 -22.54 14.32 5.59
N ALA A 320 -23.48 15.07 6.17
CA ALA A 320 -24.79 15.35 5.58
C ALA A 320 -24.67 16.20 4.30
N GLY A 321 -23.78 17.19 4.30
CA GLY A 321 -23.44 18.01 3.12
C GLY A 321 -22.63 17.26 2.07
N GLY A 322 -22.10 16.06 2.40
CA GLY A 322 -21.23 15.30 1.51
C GLY A 322 -19.82 15.90 1.38
N GLU A 323 -19.45 16.85 2.25
CA GLU A 323 -18.14 17.51 2.30
C GLU A 323 -17.03 16.60 2.79
N VAL A 324 -17.38 15.57 3.56
CA VAL A 324 -16.44 14.58 4.10
C VAL A 324 -16.93 13.16 3.86
N VAL A 325 -15.99 12.23 3.81
CA VAL A 325 -16.24 10.79 3.80
C VAL A 325 -15.54 10.19 5.00
N PHE A 326 -16.26 9.39 5.77
CA PHE A 326 -15.70 8.66 6.91
C PHE A 326 -15.26 7.26 6.49
N GLY A 327 -14.27 6.74 7.20
CA GLY A 327 -13.69 5.45 6.92
C GLY A 327 -12.78 4.98 8.05
N GLN A 328 -12.38 3.72 7.97
CA GLN A 328 -11.38 3.16 8.87
C GLN A 328 -10.00 3.47 8.33
N HIS A 329 -9.20 4.18 9.12
CA HIS A 329 -7.82 4.52 8.79
C HIS A 329 -6.84 3.70 9.64
N HIS A 330 -5.75 3.26 9.03
CA HIS A 330 -4.63 2.65 9.73
C HIS A 330 -3.31 3.11 9.10
N MET A 331 -2.32 3.39 9.93
CA MET A 331 -0.97 3.77 9.51
C MET A 331 0.07 2.94 10.26
N SER A 332 0.98 2.33 9.50
CA SER A 332 2.11 1.58 10.05
C SER A 332 3.39 1.89 9.31
N VAL A 333 4.50 1.93 10.05
CA VAL A 333 5.86 2.08 9.54
C VAL A 333 6.64 0.82 9.88
N MET A 334 7.20 0.16 8.86
CA MET A 334 8.21 -0.87 9.02
C MET A 334 9.57 -0.20 8.90
N ALA A 335 10.24 0.08 10.03
CA ALA A 335 11.61 0.57 10.02
C ALA A 335 12.56 -0.59 9.72
N LEU A 336 13.58 -0.36 8.90
CA LEU A 336 14.52 -1.38 8.42
C LEU A 336 15.96 -0.96 8.71
N ALA A 337 16.77 -1.93 9.14
CA ALA A 337 18.19 -1.75 9.42
C ALA A 337 18.97 -3.04 9.13
N PRO A 338 20.29 -2.94 8.85
CA PRO A 338 21.14 -4.12 8.68
C PRO A 338 21.39 -4.86 10.00
N ASP A 339 21.33 -4.17 11.14
CA ASP A 339 21.60 -4.74 12.47
C ASP A 339 20.66 -4.18 13.55
N MET A 340 20.64 -4.84 14.72
CA MET A 340 19.78 -4.47 15.85
C MET A 340 20.15 -3.12 16.46
N THR A 341 21.41 -2.70 16.37
CA THR A 341 21.86 -1.41 16.93
C THR A 341 21.31 -0.26 16.10
N GLY A 342 21.34 -0.41 14.77
CA GLY A 342 20.72 0.51 13.82
C GLY A 342 19.21 0.56 13.95
N LEU A 343 18.56 -0.57 14.26
CA LEU A 343 17.10 -0.62 14.44
C LEU A 343 16.61 0.07 15.73
N ASN A 344 17.45 0.10 16.77
CA ASN A 344 17.12 0.72 18.06
C ASN A 344 17.44 2.23 18.12
N ARG A 345 18.06 2.79 17.09
CA ARG A 345 18.28 4.24 16.95
C ARG A 345 17.08 4.88 16.29
#